data_AF-A0A945UQK2-F1
#
_entry.id   AF-A0A945UQK2-F1
#
_cell.length_a   1.000
_cell.length_b   1.000
_cell.length_c   1.000
_cell.angle_alpha   90.00
_cell.angle_beta   90.00
_cell.angle_gamma   90.00
#
_symmetry.space_group_name_H-M   'P 1'
#
loop_
_entity.id
_entity.type
_entity.pdbx_description
1 polymer ?
#
loop_
_entity_poly.entity_id
_entity_poly.type
_entity_poly.pdbx_seq_one_letter_code
_entity_poly.pdbx_strand_id
1 'polypeptide(L)'
;MPRRARFHRYPLIGRFADIARKRDYLWSFRTESVRPALYIGSIVALLPLLGIQVAVAFGLALMSRSNVMLLVGLQFITTPITAPPIYYATYHVGRAAMAAVGVESSAQEVKSEDALIAELGSIDQSIADNASPTLDRWGGTIVALMVGGLLVGAFIGLVLDLIWRYGSGRVRARRLRMIRQKLDSDSTPSPTTAE
;
A
#
# COMPACT_ATOMS: atom_id res chain seq x y z
N MET A 1 -3.26 28.31 -28.48
CA MET A 1 -2.54 28.19 -27.19
C MET A 1 -3.55 27.92 -26.08
N PRO A 2 -3.39 26.93 -25.19
CA PRO A 2 -4.36 26.68 -24.13
C PRO A 2 -4.25 27.77 -23.06
N ARG A 3 -5.38 28.40 -22.75
CA ARG A 3 -5.52 29.56 -21.86
C ARG A 3 -5.39 29.11 -20.41
N ARG A 4 -4.42 29.66 -19.67
CA ARG A 4 -4.21 29.34 -18.24
C ARG A 4 -5.46 29.76 -17.43
N ALA A 5 -6.16 28.79 -16.85
CA ALA A 5 -7.31 29.04 -15.98
C ALA A 5 -6.86 29.73 -14.67
N ARG A 6 -7.42 30.91 -14.38
CA ARG A 6 -7.12 31.70 -13.16
C ARG A 6 -7.94 31.16 -11.97
N PHE A 7 -7.34 30.34 -11.12
CA PHE A 7 -7.94 29.83 -9.88
C PHE A 7 -7.66 30.74 -8.66
N HIS A 8 -7.99 32.03 -8.73
CA HIS A 8 -7.62 32.98 -7.67
C HIS A 8 -8.78 33.46 -6.77
N ARG A 9 -9.94 32.78 -6.77
CA ARG A 9 -11.17 33.31 -6.15
C ARG A 9 -11.55 32.73 -4.77
N TYR A 10 -10.76 31.86 -4.13
CA TYR A 10 -11.12 31.32 -2.81
C TYR A 10 -9.92 31.21 -1.85
N PRO A 11 -9.97 31.88 -0.67
CA PRO A 11 -8.85 31.92 0.27
C PRO A 11 -8.58 30.56 0.95
N LEU A 12 -9.62 29.75 1.15
CA LEU A 12 -9.48 28.39 1.69
C LEU A 12 -8.81 27.44 0.68
N ILE A 13 -9.15 27.54 -0.60
CA ILE A 13 -8.54 26.73 -1.67
C ILE A 13 -7.06 27.09 -1.85
N GLY A 14 -6.66 28.34 -1.61
CA GLY A 14 -5.26 28.75 -1.65
C GLY A 14 -4.37 27.96 -0.67
N ARG A 15 -4.81 27.79 0.58
CA ARG A 15 -4.07 27.04 1.61
C ARG A 15 -3.93 25.56 1.24
N PHE A 16 -5.00 24.93 0.74
CA PHE A 16 -4.94 23.55 0.26
C PHE A 16 -4.06 23.42 -0.99
N ALA A 17 -4.12 24.37 -1.92
CA ALA A 17 -3.30 24.37 -3.13
C ALA A 17 -1.81 24.51 -2.82
N ASP A 18 -1.44 25.32 -1.83
CA ASP A 18 -0.04 25.49 -1.43
C ASP A 18 0.49 24.30 -0.65
N ILE A 19 -0.34 23.67 0.19
CA ILE A 19 -0.01 22.40 0.84
C ILE A 19 0.11 21.27 -0.19
N ALA A 20 -0.79 21.22 -1.18
CA ALA A 20 -0.75 20.23 -2.25
C ALA A 20 0.49 20.40 -3.13
N ARG A 21 0.84 21.62 -3.54
CA ARG A 21 2.08 21.92 -4.30
C ARG A 21 3.35 21.60 -3.52
N LYS A 22 3.38 21.88 -2.22
CA LYS A 22 4.54 21.50 -1.38
C LYS A 22 4.68 19.98 -1.23
N ARG A 23 3.61 19.22 -1.47
CA ARG A 23 3.57 17.77 -1.32
C ARG A 23 3.21 17.07 -2.63
N ASP A 24 3.85 17.49 -3.72
CA ASP A 24 3.71 16.86 -5.04
C ASP A 24 3.96 15.34 -5.01
N TYR A 25 4.75 14.84 -4.05
CA TYR A 25 5.00 13.41 -3.88
C TYR A 25 3.73 12.60 -3.57
N LEU A 26 2.70 13.19 -2.96
CA LEU A 26 1.45 12.50 -2.59
C LEU A 26 0.66 12.04 -3.82
N TRP A 27 0.80 12.75 -4.95
CA TRP A 27 0.09 12.53 -6.21
C TRP A 27 1.05 12.21 -7.36
N SER A 28 2.32 11.99 -7.04
CA SER A 28 3.39 11.74 -7.99
C SER A 28 3.48 10.25 -8.30
N PHE A 29 3.47 9.92 -9.60
CA PHE A 29 3.76 8.57 -10.09
C PHE A 29 5.27 8.31 -10.30
N ARG A 30 6.14 9.08 -9.62
CA ARG A 30 7.58 8.83 -9.64
C ARG A 30 7.89 7.53 -8.90
N THR A 31 8.88 6.79 -9.41
CA THR A 31 9.31 5.50 -8.84
C THR A 31 9.68 5.62 -7.37
N GLU A 32 10.26 6.74 -6.94
CA GLU A 32 10.64 7.00 -5.54
C GLU A 32 9.44 7.05 -4.59
N SER A 33 8.30 7.55 -5.05
CA SER A 33 7.07 7.70 -4.24
C SER A 33 6.18 6.45 -4.28
N VAL A 34 6.25 5.71 -5.40
CA VAL A 34 5.37 4.56 -5.68
C VAL A 34 5.87 3.30 -4.97
N ARG A 35 7.16 3.00 -5.02
CA ARG A 35 7.73 1.78 -4.41
C ARG A 35 7.41 1.65 -2.92
N PRO A 36 7.66 2.65 -2.05
CA PRO A 36 7.30 2.53 -0.64
C PRO A 36 5.79 2.47 -0.42
N ALA A 37 4.98 3.09 -1.28
CA ALA A 37 3.51 2.99 -1.23
C ALA A 37 3.03 1.55 -1.45
N LEU A 38 3.66 0.81 -2.36
CA LEU A 38 3.32 -0.59 -2.64
C LEU A 38 3.66 -1.49 -1.46
N TYR A 39 4.86 -1.37 -0.89
CA TYR A 39 5.26 -2.19 0.27
C TYR A 39 4.40 -1.90 1.51
N ILE A 40 4.32 -0.63 1.92
CA ILE A 40 3.58 -0.24 3.12
C ILE A 40 2.10 -0.51 2.93
N GLY A 41 1.54 -0.17 1.77
CA GLY A 41 0.15 -0.44 1.45
C GLY A 41 -0.18 -1.93 1.51
N SER A 42 0.68 -2.80 0.96
CA SER A 42 0.39 -4.25 0.92
C SER A 42 0.42 -4.88 2.31
N ILE A 43 1.32 -4.42 3.17
CA ILE A 43 1.38 -4.86 4.57
C ILE A 43 0.14 -4.38 5.30
N VAL A 44 -0.15 -3.07 5.28
CA VAL A 44 -1.28 -2.48 6.02
C VAL A 44 -2.63 -3.04 5.54
N ALA A 45 -2.76 -3.35 4.25
CA ALA A 45 -3.96 -3.96 3.67
C ALA A 45 -4.28 -5.35 4.24
N LEU A 46 -3.26 -6.10 4.66
CA LEU A 46 -3.40 -7.48 5.14
C LEU A 46 -3.36 -7.62 6.66
N LEU A 47 -3.09 -6.52 7.38
CA LEU A 47 -3.25 -6.50 8.82
C LEU A 47 -4.75 -6.42 9.16
N PRO A 48 -5.22 -7.10 10.22
CA PRO A 48 -6.60 -7.01 10.70
C PRO A 48 -6.88 -5.65 11.37
N LEU A 49 -6.85 -4.57 10.59
CA LEU A 49 -7.07 -3.18 11.01
C LEU A 49 -8.45 -2.68 10.58
N LEU A 50 -9.48 -3.52 10.71
CA LEU A 50 -10.84 -3.17 10.29
C LEU A 50 -11.28 -1.85 10.95
N GLY A 51 -11.66 -0.85 10.14
CA GLY A 51 -12.08 0.47 10.60
C GLY A 51 -10.99 1.56 10.58
N ILE A 52 -9.83 1.32 11.20
CA ILE A 52 -8.76 2.34 11.31
C ILE A 52 -7.75 2.31 10.15
N GLN A 53 -7.83 1.27 9.31
CA GLN A 53 -6.94 1.02 8.18
C GLN A 53 -6.65 2.24 7.29
N VAL A 54 -7.68 3.02 6.90
CA VAL A 54 -7.50 4.17 6.00
C VAL A 54 -6.76 5.32 6.71
N ALA A 55 -7.03 5.53 7.99
CA ALA A 55 -6.37 6.56 8.78
C ALA A 55 -4.89 6.22 9.02
N VAL A 56 -4.60 4.96 9.35
CA VAL A 56 -3.23 4.44 9.50
C VAL A 56 -2.49 4.52 8.17
N ALA A 57 -3.11 4.07 7.08
CA ALA A 57 -2.59 4.17 5.72
C ALA A 57 -2.21 5.63 5.37
N PHE A 58 -3.12 6.57 5.61
CA PHE A 58 -2.87 7.99 5.36
C PHE A 58 -1.71 8.53 6.20
N GLY A 59 -1.66 8.23 7.49
CA GLY A 59 -0.57 8.64 8.38
C GLY A 59 0.79 8.09 7.93
N LEU A 60 0.83 6.80 7.57
CA LEU A 60 2.04 6.15 7.06
C LEU A 60 2.47 6.72 5.72
N ALA A 61 1.54 7.09 4.83
CA ALA A 61 1.85 7.75 3.57
C ALA A 61 2.56 9.10 3.79
N LEU A 62 2.10 9.88 4.77
CA LEU A 62 2.72 11.15 5.15
C LEU A 62 4.11 10.95 5.74
N MET A 63 4.28 9.96 6.62
CA MET A 63 5.56 9.68 7.28
C MET A 63 6.62 9.19 6.28
N SER A 64 6.25 8.26 5.41
CA SER A 64 7.13 7.66 4.40
C SER A 64 7.31 8.51 3.13
N ARG A 65 6.63 9.66 3.06
CA ARG A 65 6.57 10.51 1.85
C ARG A 65 6.15 9.73 0.59
N SER A 66 5.26 8.77 0.77
CA SER A 66 4.76 7.88 -0.27
C SER A 66 3.57 8.48 -1.02
N ASN A 67 3.22 7.86 -2.16
CA ASN A 67 2.01 8.20 -2.89
C ASN A 67 0.76 7.79 -2.08
N VAL A 68 0.00 8.79 -1.61
CA VAL A 68 -1.19 8.57 -0.77
C VAL A 68 -2.27 7.84 -1.55
N MET A 69 -2.47 8.20 -2.82
CA MET A 69 -3.56 7.65 -3.62
C MET A 69 -3.38 6.16 -3.86
N LEU A 70 -2.14 5.71 -4.11
CA LEU A 70 -1.83 4.29 -4.21
C LEU A 70 -2.00 3.57 -2.88
N LEU A 71 -1.51 4.17 -1.78
CA LEU A 71 -1.53 3.54 -0.47
C LEU A 71 -2.96 3.37 0.05
N VAL A 72 -3.79 4.42 -0.06
CA VAL A 72 -5.23 4.36 0.26
C VAL A 72 -5.95 3.43 -0.72
N GLY A 73 -5.62 3.48 -2.02
CA GLY A 73 -6.21 2.61 -3.03
C GLY A 73 -5.99 1.12 -2.76
N LEU A 74 -4.81 0.76 -2.24
CA LEU A 74 -4.50 -0.62 -1.87
C LEU A 74 -5.37 -1.14 -0.72
N GLN A 75 -5.83 -0.24 0.15
CA GLN A 75 -6.71 -0.61 1.26
C GLN A 75 -8.09 -1.09 0.80
N PHE A 76 -8.55 -0.62 -0.37
CA PHE A 76 -9.84 -1.05 -0.94
C PHE A 76 -9.82 -2.48 -1.47
N ILE A 77 -8.65 -3.13 -1.55
CA ILE A 77 -8.55 -4.56 -1.91
C ILE A 77 -9.17 -5.43 -0.81
N THR A 78 -9.04 -5.02 0.46
CA THR A 78 -9.58 -5.71 1.63
C THR A 78 -10.99 -5.21 1.92
N THR A 79 -11.94 -5.65 1.09
CA THR A 79 -13.37 -5.40 1.28
C THR A 79 -13.96 -6.37 2.31
N PRO A 80 -15.12 -6.08 2.93
CA PRO A 80 -15.76 -6.99 3.87
C PRO A 80 -16.04 -8.39 3.29
N ILE A 81 -16.19 -8.49 1.97
CA ILE A 81 -16.41 -9.75 1.26
C ILE A 81 -15.08 -10.50 1.04
N THR A 82 -13.99 -9.79 0.74
CA THR A 82 -12.68 -10.40 0.48
C THR A 82 -11.83 -10.58 1.73
N ALA A 83 -12.14 -9.90 2.83
CA ALA A 83 -11.40 -9.99 4.08
C ALA A 83 -11.40 -11.39 4.71
N PRO A 84 -12.51 -12.14 4.77
CA PRO A 84 -12.51 -13.48 5.37
C PRO A 84 -11.52 -14.47 4.73
N PRO A 85 -11.54 -14.71 3.40
CA PRO A 85 -10.60 -15.65 2.80
C PRO A 85 -9.15 -15.15 2.89
N ILE A 86 -8.94 -13.83 2.84
CA ILE A 86 -7.61 -13.22 2.99
C ILE A 86 -7.07 -13.46 4.40
N TYR A 87 -7.84 -13.18 5.44
CA TYR A 87 -7.40 -13.33 6.83
C TYR A 87 -7.25 -14.80 7.23
N TYR A 88 -8.06 -15.68 6.68
CA TYR A 88 -7.86 -17.12 6.83
C TYR A 88 -6.50 -17.57 6.24
N ALA A 89 -6.18 -17.12 5.02
CA ALA A 89 -4.89 -17.43 4.41
C ALA A 89 -3.71 -16.85 5.20
N THR A 90 -3.78 -15.58 5.61
CA THR A 90 -2.70 -14.96 6.39
C THR A 90 -2.54 -15.60 7.76
N TYR A 91 -3.63 -15.98 8.44
CA TYR A 91 -3.57 -16.70 9.71
C TYR A 91 -2.78 -18.01 9.60
N HIS A 92 -3.06 -18.82 8.58
CA HIS A 92 -2.33 -20.08 8.37
C HIS A 92 -0.85 -19.87 8.08
N VAL A 93 -0.51 -18.86 7.27
CA VAL A 93 0.89 -18.48 7.01
C VAL A 93 1.57 -18.03 8.30
N GLY A 94 0.89 -17.21 9.10
CA GLY A 94 1.42 -16.72 10.37
C GLY A 94 1.65 -17.81 11.40
N ARG A 95 0.69 -18.74 11.55
CA ARG A 95 0.88 -19.93 12.39
C ARG A 95 2.03 -20.81 11.92
N ALA A 96 2.13 -21.06 10.62
CA ALA A 96 3.22 -21.86 10.06
C ALA A 96 4.58 -21.20 10.34
N ALA A 97 4.67 -19.88 10.21
CA ALA A 97 5.87 -19.12 10.53
C ALA A 97 6.22 -19.17 12.02
N MET A 98 5.24 -19.01 12.91
CA MET A 98 5.46 -19.10 14.36
C MET A 98 5.86 -20.50 14.81
N ALA A 99 5.23 -21.53 14.24
CA ALA A 99 5.59 -22.93 14.48
C ALA A 99 7.02 -23.22 14.04
N ALA A 100 7.48 -22.67 12.90
CA ALA A 100 8.86 -22.80 12.45
C ALA A 100 9.88 -22.14 13.39
N VAL A 101 9.47 -21.12 14.15
CA VAL A 101 10.31 -20.41 15.14
C VAL A 101 10.23 -21.06 16.53
N GLY A 102 9.42 -22.11 16.70
CA GLY A 102 9.23 -22.79 18.00
C GLY A 102 8.33 -22.02 18.96
N VAL A 103 7.53 -21.07 18.47
CA VAL A 103 6.51 -20.40 19.26
C VAL A 103 5.25 -21.26 19.22
N GLU A 104 5.02 -22.02 20.30
CA GLU A 104 3.76 -22.74 20.50
C GLU A 104 2.65 -21.71 20.74
N SER A 105 1.96 -21.31 19.67
CA SER A 105 0.74 -20.52 19.82
C SER A 105 -0.32 -21.38 20.50
N SER A 106 -0.78 -20.93 21.66
CA SER A 106 -2.03 -21.34 22.32
C SER A 106 -3.28 -21.09 21.47
N ALA A 107 -3.12 -20.57 20.25
CA ALA A 107 -4.17 -20.33 19.29
C ALA A 107 -4.82 -21.67 18.90
N GLN A 108 -6.06 -21.85 19.34
CA GLN A 108 -6.91 -22.97 19.00
C GLN A 108 -6.92 -23.14 17.47
N GLU A 109 -6.93 -24.39 16.99
CA GLU A 109 -6.89 -24.66 15.55
C GLU A 109 -8.17 -24.12 14.89
N VAL A 110 -8.09 -22.92 14.32
CA VAL A 110 -9.18 -22.30 13.56
C VAL A 110 -9.31 -23.05 12.23
N LYS A 111 -10.25 -23.99 12.16
CA LYS A 111 -10.47 -24.87 11.01
C LYS A 111 -11.37 -24.28 9.92
N SER A 112 -12.09 -23.19 10.20
CA SER A 112 -13.03 -22.57 9.25
C SER A 112 -12.94 -21.05 9.23
N GLU A 113 -13.25 -20.47 8.09
CA GLU A 113 -13.38 -19.02 7.91
C GLU A 113 -14.43 -18.44 8.85
N ASP A 114 -15.54 -19.15 9.04
CA ASP A 114 -16.62 -18.74 9.95
C ASP A 114 -16.18 -18.67 11.41
N ALA A 115 -15.31 -19.60 11.84
CA ALA A 115 -14.75 -19.57 13.19
C ALA A 115 -13.82 -18.36 13.37
N LEU A 116 -13.04 -18.00 12.34
CA LEU A 116 -12.19 -16.81 12.35
C LEU A 116 -13.01 -15.52 12.37
N ILE A 117 -14.11 -15.46 11.62
CA ILE A 117 -15.04 -14.31 11.66
C ILE A 117 -15.71 -14.20 13.03
N ALA A 118 -16.18 -15.31 13.60
CA ALA A 118 -16.80 -15.32 14.92
C ALA A 118 -15.81 -14.89 16.00
N GLU A 119 -14.57 -15.38 15.91
CA GLU A 119 -13.46 -14.97 16.76
C GLU A 119 -13.23 -13.46 16.63
N LEU A 120 -12.98 -12.95 15.42
CA LEU A 120 -12.79 -11.51 15.16
C LEU A 120 -13.99 -10.64 15.61
N GLY A 121 -15.22 -11.12 15.46
CA GLY A 121 -16.44 -10.41 15.86
C GLY A 121 -16.61 -10.33 17.38
N SER A 122 -16.17 -11.35 18.11
CA SER A 122 -16.21 -11.33 19.59
C SER A 122 -15.12 -10.47 20.23
N ILE A 123 -14.14 -9.97 19.45
CA ILE A 123 -13.19 -8.95 19.91
C ILE A 123 -13.91 -7.69 20.38
N ASP A 124 -14.98 -7.27 19.68
CA ASP A 124 -15.75 -6.06 20.00
C ASP A 124 -16.42 -6.14 21.38
N GLN A 125 -16.96 -7.30 21.73
CA GLN A 125 -17.59 -7.55 23.03
C GLN A 125 -16.56 -7.66 24.17
N SER A 126 -15.36 -8.18 23.89
CA SER A 126 -14.30 -8.34 24.89
C SER A 126 -13.63 -7.03 25.34
N ILE A 127 -13.71 -5.96 24.54
CA ILE A 127 -13.17 -4.63 24.88
C ILE A 127 -14.08 -3.93 25.91
N ALA A 128 -15.37 -4.26 25.95
CA ALA A 128 -16.33 -3.67 26.89
C ALA A 128 -16.17 -4.23 28.31
N ASP A 129 -15.79 -5.50 28.45
CA ASP A 129 -15.71 -6.19 29.73
C ASP A 129 -14.26 -6.17 30.25
N ASN A 130 -13.94 -5.17 31.09
CA ASN A 130 -12.63 -4.97 31.72
C ASN A 130 -12.28 -6.03 32.79
N ALA A 131 -12.26 -7.32 32.44
CA ALA A 131 -11.81 -8.40 33.30
C ALA A 131 -10.84 -9.34 32.55
N SER A 132 -9.58 -9.36 32.97
CA SER A 132 -8.47 -10.27 32.57
C SER A 132 -8.90 -11.76 32.48
N PRO A 133 -8.32 -12.67 31.65
CA PRO A 133 -7.04 -12.69 30.91
C PRO A 133 -7.28 -12.99 29.41
N THR A 134 -7.95 -12.06 28.72
CA THR A 134 -8.27 -12.17 27.30
C THR A 134 -7.02 -12.07 26.41
N LEU A 135 -5.95 -11.41 26.87
CA LEU A 135 -4.70 -11.26 26.11
C LEU A 135 -4.07 -12.60 25.68
N ASP A 136 -4.17 -13.68 26.47
CA ASP A 136 -3.52 -14.96 26.11
C ASP A 136 -4.29 -15.75 25.06
N ARG A 137 -5.62 -15.58 24.98
CA ARG A 137 -6.47 -16.25 23.98
C ARG A 137 -6.46 -15.50 22.64
N TRP A 138 -6.62 -14.18 22.69
CA TRP A 138 -6.65 -13.32 21.50
C TRP A 138 -5.24 -12.99 20.99
N GLY A 139 -4.26 -12.94 21.89
CA GLY A 139 -2.88 -12.62 21.55
C GLY A 139 -2.30 -13.61 20.54
N GLY A 140 -2.58 -14.91 20.68
CA GLY A 140 -2.14 -15.92 19.72
C GLY A 140 -2.68 -15.68 18.30
N THR A 141 -3.99 -15.47 18.16
CA THR A 141 -4.63 -15.26 16.85
C THR A 141 -4.25 -13.92 16.23
N ILE A 142 -4.21 -12.84 17.01
CA ILE A 142 -3.79 -11.52 16.53
C ILE A 142 -2.32 -11.55 16.12
N VAL A 143 -1.43 -12.14 16.92
CA VAL A 143 0.00 -12.25 16.55
C VAL A 143 0.17 -13.13 15.31
N ALA A 144 -0.58 -14.22 15.17
CA ALA A 144 -0.59 -15.01 13.95
C ALA A 144 -1.00 -14.17 12.73
N LEU A 145 -2.09 -13.41 12.83
CA LEU A 145 -2.56 -12.54 11.75
C LEU A 145 -1.57 -11.41 11.44
N MET A 146 -0.92 -10.83 12.45
CA MET A 146 0.11 -9.79 12.27
C MET A 146 1.33 -10.35 11.54
N VAL A 147 1.85 -11.50 11.99
CA VAL A 147 3.01 -12.16 11.37
C VAL A 147 2.68 -12.60 9.94
N GLY A 148 1.52 -13.25 9.76
CA GLY A 148 1.05 -13.68 8.45
C GLY A 148 0.80 -12.50 7.49
N GLY A 149 0.12 -11.46 7.96
CA GLY A 149 -0.13 -10.24 7.19
C GLY A 149 1.16 -9.51 6.82
N LEU A 150 2.15 -9.47 7.72
CA LEU A 150 3.47 -8.90 7.43
C LEU A 150 4.22 -9.72 6.36
N LEU A 151 4.24 -11.04 6.48
CA LEU A 151 4.94 -11.93 5.52
C LEU A 151 4.29 -11.90 4.14
N VAL A 152 2.97 -12.12 4.09
CA VAL A 152 2.21 -12.11 2.83
C VAL A 152 2.20 -10.71 2.23
N GLY A 153 2.06 -9.67 3.04
CA GLY A 153 2.10 -8.27 2.59
C GLY A 153 3.46 -7.85 2.05
N ALA A 154 4.56 -8.27 2.69
CA ALA A 154 5.90 -8.05 2.16
C ALA A 154 6.10 -8.80 0.83
N PHE A 155 5.58 -10.02 0.71
CA PHE A 155 5.63 -10.79 -0.53
C PHE A 155 4.85 -10.11 -1.66
N ILE A 156 3.60 -9.71 -1.42
CA ILE A 156 2.78 -8.99 -2.41
C ILE A 156 3.45 -7.66 -2.77
N GLY A 157 3.94 -6.91 -1.78
CA GLY A 157 4.67 -5.67 -1.99
C GLY A 157 5.90 -5.85 -2.88
N LEU A 158 6.65 -6.94 -2.69
CA LEU A 158 7.78 -7.32 -3.53
C LEU A 158 7.36 -7.65 -4.96
N VAL A 159 6.29 -8.43 -5.14
CA VAL A 159 5.76 -8.76 -6.48
C VAL A 159 5.33 -7.49 -7.21
N LEU A 160 4.60 -6.60 -6.53
CA LEU A 160 4.18 -5.31 -7.08
C LEU A 160 5.37 -4.41 -7.41
N ASP A 161 6.40 -4.37 -6.55
CA ASP A 161 7.63 -3.64 -6.84
C ASP A 161 8.35 -4.20 -8.07
N LEU A 162 8.40 -5.51 -8.22
CA LEU A 162 9.05 -6.17 -9.35
C LEU A 162 8.33 -5.86 -10.67
N ILE A 163 6.99 -5.91 -10.66
CA ILE A 163 6.14 -5.51 -11.79
C ILE A 163 6.39 -4.05 -12.14
N TRP A 164 6.41 -3.17 -11.13
CA TRP A 164 6.65 -1.74 -11.32
C TRP A 164 8.05 -1.46 -11.88
N ARG A 165 9.09 -2.13 -11.35
CA ARG A 165 10.47 -2.02 -11.81
C ARG A 165 10.61 -2.48 -13.25
N TYR A 166 9.95 -3.57 -13.63
CA TYR A 166 9.97 -4.06 -15.01
C TYR A 166 9.28 -3.10 -15.99
N GLY A 167 8.12 -2.56 -15.62
CA GLY A 167 7.38 -1.59 -16.42
C GLY A 167 8.12 -0.25 -16.56
N SER A 168 8.60 0.30 -15.45
CA SER A 168 9.28 1.60 -15.42
C SER A 168 10.62 1.60 -16.16
N GLY A 169 11.37 0.49 -16.13
CA GLY A 169 12.61 0.34 -16.92
C GLY A 169 12.38 0.49 -18.43
N ARG A 170 11.29 -0.11 -18.94
CA ARG A 170 10.92 -0.01 -20.36
C ARG A 170 10.49 1.41 -20.76
N VAL A 171 9.75 2.10 -19.91
CA VAL A 171 9.31 3.47 -20.17
C VAL A 171 10.50 4.44 -20.18
N ARG A 172 11.44 4.28 -19.24
CA ARG A 172 12.65 5.11 -19.17
C ARG A 172 13.56 4.88 -20.39
N ALA A 173 13.72 3.62 -20.82
CA ALA A 173 14.47 3.28 -22.03
C ALA A 173 13.85 3.89 -23.29
N ARG A 174 12.52 3.86 -23.44
CA ARG A 174 11.81 4.50 -24.56
C ARG A 174 12.01 6.01 -24.58
N ARG A 175 11.94 6.66 -23.41
CA ARG A 175 12.11 8.11 -23.29
C ARG A 175 13.53 8.56 -23.67
N LEU A 176 14.56 7.81 -23.25
CA LEU A 176 15.95 8.09 -23.62
C LEU A 176 16.21 7.94 -25.12
N ARG A 177 15.62 6.92 -25.77
CA ARG A 177 15.72 6.76 -27.23
C ARG A 177 15.16 7.97 -27.98
N MET A 178 14.02 8.51 -27.54
CA MET A 178 13.44 9.72 -28.16
C MET A 178 14.31 10.97 -27.96
N ILE A 179 14.91 11.14 -26.78
CA ILE A 179 15.83 12.26 -26.53
C ILE A 179 17.07 12.13 -27.40
N ARG A 180 17.62 10.91 -27.52
CA ARG A 180 18.77 10.62 -28.39
C ARG A 180 18.46 10.95 -29.84
N GLN A 181 17.32 10.50 -30.36
CA GLN A 181 16.88 10.82 -31.73
C GLN A 181 16.75 12.33 -31.97
N LYS A 182 16.24 13.10 -31.00
CA LYS A 182 16.14 14.56 -31.13
C LYS A 182 17.50 15.24 -31.16
N LEU A 183 18.46 14.77 -30.37
CA LEU A 183 19.84 15.28 -30.39
C LEU A 183 20.50 14.98 -31.74
N ASP A 184 20.35 13.75 -32.24
CA ASP A 184 20.94 13.32 -33.50
C ASP A 184 20.32 14.12 -34.68
N SER A 185 19.00 14.39 -34.66
CA SER A 185 18.33 15.21 -35.69
C SER A 185 18.74 16.68 -35.68
N ASP A 186 18.96 17.29 -34.50
CA ASP A 186 19.44 18.69 -34.38
C ASP A 186 20.91 18.84 -34.81
N SER A 187 21.70 17.78 -34.69
CA SER A 187 23.12 17.78 -35.07
C SER A 187 23.36 17.56 -36.56
N THR A 188 22.32 17.20 -37.33
CA THR A 188 22.45 17.01 -38.78
C THR A 188 22.17 18.34 -39.47
N PRO A 189 23.15 18.99 -40.13
CA PRO A 189 22.89 20.23 -40.83
C PRO A 189 21.86 19.98 -41.93
N SER A 190 20.83 20.83 -42.00
CA SER A 190 19.85 20.80 -43.09
C SER A 190 20.61 20.75 -44.40
N PRO A 191 20.25 19.86 -45.36
CA PRO A 191 20.82 19.92 -46.69
C PRO A 191 20.52 21.33 -47.20
N THR A 192 21.57 22.12 -47.32
CA THR A 192 21.53 23.43 -47.95
C THR A 192 20.85 23.17 -49.29
N THR A 193 19.67 23.73 -49.49
CA THR A 193 19.00 23.74 -50.79
C THR A 193 19.97 24.41 -51.74
N ALA A 194 20.71 23.60 -52.50
CA ALA A 194 21.51 24.08 -53.60
C ALA A 194 20.52 24.62 -54.63
N GLU A 195 20.64 25.92 -54.87
CA GLU A 195 19.94 26.70 -55.90
C GLU A 195 20.08 26.07 -57.29
#